data_AF-A0AAN3NT54-F1
#
_entry.id   AF-A0AAN3NT54-F1
#
_cell.length_a   1.000
_cell.length_b   1.000
_cell.length_c   1.000
_cell.angle_alpha   90.00
_cell.angle_beta   90.00
_cell.angle_gamma   90.00
#
_symmetry.space_group_name_H-M   'P 1'
#
loop_
_entity.id
_entity.type
_entity.pdbx_description
1 polymer ?
#
loop_
_entity_poly.entity_id
_entity_poly.type
_entity_poly.pdbx_seq_one_letter_code
_entity_poly.pdbx_strand_id
1 'polypeptide(L)'
;MKNIAAVGVLERIRRLAPQGSVPPYRTVEEWREWQLAEGRKRSEEINRQNRQLRVEKILNRSGIQPLHSKCSFANYQVQNDGQKYALSQAKSIADELMTGCTNFVFS
;
A
#
# COMPACT_ATOMS: atom_id res chain seq x y z
N MET A 1 14.99 -42.93 0.61
CA MET A 1 14.52 -41.65 1.19
C MET A 1 13.79 -41.97 2.48
N LYS A 2 14.26 -41.47 3.63
CA LYS A 2 13.63 -41.77 4.94
C LYS A 2 12.29 -41.03 5.00
N ASN A 3 11.20 -41.76 5.27
CA ASN A 3 9.86 -41.18 5.46
C ASN A 3 9.94 -40.08 6.52
N ILE A 4 9.69 -38.82 6.14
CA ILE A 4 9.67 -37.68 7.07
C ILE A 4 8.61 -37.90 8.17
N ALA A 5 7.54 -38.64 7.84
CA ALA A 5 6.53 -39.09 8.78
C ALA A 5 7.07 -40.09 9.84
N ALA A 6 8.13 -40.84 9.55
CA ALA A 6 8.65 -41.89 10.44
C ALA A 6 9.69 -41.39 11.45
N VAL A 7 10.24 -40.19 11.27
CA VAL A 7 11.34 -39.69 12.12
C VAL A 7 10.92 -38.44 12.88
N GLY A 8 9.83 -38.48 13.65
CA GLY A 8 9.52 -37.65 14.84
C GLY A 8 9.75 -36.11 14.82
N VAL A 9 10.12 -35.48 13.70
CA VAL A 9 10.43 -34.04 13.60
C VAL A 9 9.15 -33.25 13.78
N LEU A 10 8.08 -33.63 13.07
CA LEU A 10 6.78 -32.97 13.19
C LEU A 10 6.22 -33.09 14.61
N GLU A 11 6.39 -34.24 15.25
CA GLU A 11 5.99 -34.45 16.65
C GLU A 11 6.80 -33.58 17.63
N ARG A 12 8.09 -33.39 17.40
CA ARG A 12 8.91 -32.45 18.19
C ARG A 12 8.47 -31.01 18.01
N ILE A 13 8.14 -30.60 16.78
CA ILE A 13 7.63 -29.26 16.49
C ILE A 13 6.27 -29.04 17.18
N ARG A 14 5.36 -30.02 17.12
CA ARG A 14 4.06 -29.96 17.80
C ARG A 14 4.18 -29.80 19.31
N ARG A 15 5.16 -30.44 19.96
CA ARG A 15 5.42 -30.25 21.41
C ARG A 15 5.86 -28.84 21.77
N LEU A 16 6.56 -28.16 20.86
CA LEU A 16 7.03 -26.78 21.06
C LEU A 16 5.98 -25.74 20.67
N ALA A 17 5.05 -26.10 19.79
CA ALA A 17 4.00 -25.20 19.33
C ALA A 17 2.94 -24.97 20.42
N PRO A 18 2.29 -23.79 20.46
CA PRO A 18 1.18 -23.53 21.36
C PRO A 18 0.06 -24.56 21.20
N GLN A 19 -0.60 -24.94 22.32
CA GLN A 19 -1.72 -25.87 22.27
C GLN A 19 -2.84 -25.32 21.39
N GLY A 20 -3.31 -26.14 20.43
CA GLY A 20 -4.31 -25.74 19.44
C GLY A 20 -3.75 -25.11 18.16
N SER A 21 -2.43 -25.06 17.97
CA SER A 21 -1.85 -24.59 16.71
C SER A 21 -2.26 -25.49 15.54
N VAL A 22 -2.97 -24.93 14.56
CA VAL A 22 -3.35 -25.62 13.33
C VAL A 22 -2.35 -25.22 12.22
N PRO A 23 -1.91 -26.15 11.35
CA PRO A 23 -1.13 -25.79 10.18
C PRO A 23 -1.87 -24.74 9.35
N PRO A 24 -1.21 -23.65 8.94
CA PRO A 24 -1.86 -22.55 8.24
C PRO A 24 -2.35 -22.93 6.84
N TYR A 25 -1.74 -23.95 6.23
CA TYR A 25 -2.10 -24.47 4.90
C TYR A 25 -2.08 -25.99 4.92
N ARG A 26 -2.97 -26.61 4.14
CA ARG A 26 -3.10 -28.07 4.06
C ARG A 26 -2.57 -28.63 2.73
N THR A 27 -2.55 -27.80 1.68
CA THR A 27 -2.05 -28.17 0.35
C THR A 27 -0.93 -27.23 -0.10
N VAL A 28 -0.14 -27.69 -1.08
CA VAL A 28 0.95 -26.88 -1.64
C VAL A 28 0.40 -25.75 -2.48
N GLU A 29 -0.73 -25.99 -3.14
CA GLU A 29 -1.44 -25.03 -3.99
C GLU A 29 -1.94 -23.84 -3.15
N GLU A 30 -2.60 -24.12 -2.01
CA GLU A 30 -3.11 -23.11 -1.07
C GLU A 30 -1.97 -22.22 -0.55
N TRP A 31 -0.86 -22.83 -0.12
CA TRP A 31 0.32 -22.10 0.33
C TRP A 31 0.90 -21.20 -0.77
N ARG A 32 0.97 -21.70 -2.00
CA ARG A 32 1.51 -20.95 -3.14
C ARG A 32 0.64 -19.74 -3.49
N GLU A 33 -0.68 -19.90 -3.49
CA GLU A 33 -1.62 -18.80 -3.72
C GLU A 33 -1.47 -17.70 -2.67
N TRP A 34 -1.37 -18.08 -1.40
CA TRP A 34 -1.13 -17.14 -0.32
C TRP A 34 0.21 -16.41 -0.49
N GLN A 35 1.29 -17.14 -0.78
CA GLN A 35 2.62 -16.55 -0.96
C GLN A 35 2.63 -15.54 -2.12
N LEU A 36 1.95 -15.84 -3.23
CA LEU A 36 1.82 -14.93 -4.36
C LEU A 36 1.00 -13.69 -4.00
N ALA A 37 -0.08 -13.84 -3.25
CA ALA A 37 -0.92 -12.73 -2.81
C ALA A 37 -0.14 -11.78 -1.87
N GLU A 38 0.56 -12.32 -0.88
CA GLU A 38 1.41 -11.53 0.01
C GLU A 38 2.59 -10.90 -0.73
N GLY A 39 3.18 -11.62 -1.68
CA GLY A 39 4.23 -11.10 -2.55
C GLY A 39 3.79 -9.88 -3.35
N ARG A 40 2.57 -9.88 -3.89
CA ARG A 40 1.99 -8.72 -4.59
C ARG A 40 1.85 -7.52 -3.67
N LYS A 41 1.22 -7.69 -2.50
CA LYS A 41 1.07 -6.61 -1.50
C LYS A 41 2.42 -6.01 -1.10
N ARG A 42 3.41 -6.87 -0.84
CA ARG A 42 4.76 -6.42 -0.47
C ARG A 42 5.47 -5.71 -1.62
N SER A 43 5.31 -6.19 -2.84
CA SER A 43 5.86 -5.55 -4.03
C SER A 43 5.26 -4.16 -4.26
N GLU A 44 3.95 -4.00 -4.11
CA GLU A 44 3.26 -2.71 -4.21
C GLU A 44 3.78 -1.71 -3.16
N GLU A 45 3.95 -2.14 -1.91
CA GLU A 45 4.50 -1.31 -0.84
C GLU A 45 5.96 -0.89 -1.14
N ILE A 46 6.80 -1.81 -1.58
CA ILE A 46 8.19 -1.51 -1.99
C ILE A 46 8.20 -0.51 -3.15
N ASN A 47 7.33 -0.68 -4.14
CA ASN A 47 7.23 0.24 -5.27
C ASN A 47 6.81 1.64 -4.83
N ARG A 48 5.90 1.76 -3.86
CA ARG A 48 5.51 3.05 -3.27
C ARG A 48 6.69 3.72 -2.56
N GLN A 49 7.41 2.97 -1.73
CA GLN A 49 8.61 3.46 -1.02
C GLN A 49 9.70 3.90 -2.00
N ASN A 50 9.97 3.12 -3.04
CA ASN A 50 10.96 3.44 -4.07
C ASN A 50 10.62 4.73 -4.82
N ARG A 51 9.33 4.95 -5.13
CA ARG A 51 8.87 6.21 -5.76
C ARG A 51 9.11 7.41 -4.84
N GLN A 52 8.78 7.28 -3.55
CA GLN A 52 9.02 8.34 -2.57
C GLN A 52 10.51 8.66 -2.44
N LEU A 53 11.36 7.65 -2.23
CA LEU A 53 12.81 7.81 -2.12
C LEU A 53 13.41 8.45 -3.38
N ARG A 54 12.90 8.09 -4.56
CA ARG A 54 13.36 8.69 -5.82
C ARG A 54 13.04 10.20 -5.88
N VAL A 55 11.83 10.60 -5.49
CA VAL A 55 11.45 12.02 -5.44
C VAL A 55 12.32 12.79 -4.45
N GLU A 56 12.51 12.24 -3.25
CA GLU A 56 13.35 12.84 -2.21
C GLU A 56 14.81 12.96 -2.65
N LYS A 57 15.35 11.95 -3.34
CA LYS A 57 16.72 11.98 -3.88
C LYS A 57 16.90 13.04 -4.98
N ILE A 58 15.87 13.28 -5.81
CA ILE A 58 15.93 14.27 -6.88
C ILE A 58 15.76 15.69 -6.33
N LEU A 59 14.81 15.89 -5.43
CA LEU A 59 14.43 17.22 -4.94
C LEU A 59 15.17 17.62 -3.64
N ASN A 60 15.91 16.70 -3.01
CA ASN A 60 16.49 16.81 -1.65
C ASN A 60 15.45 17.08 -0.54
N ARG A 61 14.16 16.94 -0.86
CA ARG A 61 13.02 17.14 0.04
C ARG A 61 11.79 16.41 -0.51
N SER A 62 10.78 16.18 0.34
CA SER A 62 9.46 15.77 -0.13
C SER A 62 8.83 16.87 -1.01
N GLY A 63 8.07 16.47 -2.02
CA GLY A 63 7.32 17.41 -2.88
C GLY A 63 6.28 18.24 -2.10
N ILE A 64 5.66 17.65 -1.07
CA ILE A 64 4.75 18.34 -0.16
C ILE A 64 5.47 18.51 1.18
N GLN A 65 5.51 19.74 1.70
CA GLN A 65 6.11 20.02 3.01
C GLN A 65 5.35 19.29 4.12
N PRO A 66 6.03 18.82 5.19
CA PRO A 66 5.39 18.13 6.30
C PRO A 66 4.19 18.86 6.91
N LEU A 67 4.24 20.20 6.94
CA LEU A 67 3.15 21.07 7.40
C LEU A 67 1.83 20.81 6.66
N HIS A 68 1.89 20.52 5.37
CA HIS A 68 0.73 20.33 4.50
C HIS A 68 0.45 18.85 4.21
N SER A 69 1.19 17.92 4.82
CA SER A 69 1.04 16.47 4.57
C SER A 69 -0.34 15.91 4.91
N LYS A 70 -1.07 16.56 5.83
CA LYS A 70 -2.43 16.19 6.25
C LYS A 70 -3.51 17.08 5.61
N CYS A 71 -3.15 17.97 4.69
CA CYS A 71 -4.11 18.77 3.94
C CYS A 71 -4.73 17.91 2.83
N SER A 72 -6.06 17.94 2.73
CA SER A 72 -6.86 17.17 1.78
C SER A 72 -8.12 17.95 1.40
N PHE A 73 -8.90 17.48 0.43
CA PHE A 73 -10.20 18.10 0.16
C PHE A 73 -11.21 17.91 1.30
N ALA A 74 -11.02 16.91 2.17
CA ALA A 74 -11.96 16.58 3.24
C ALA A 74 -11.88 17.54 4.44
N ASN A 75 -10.71 18.13 4.69
CA ASN A 75 -10.51 19.10 5.79
C ASN A 75 -10.52 20.56 5.32
N TYR A 76 -10.95 20.83 4.08
CA TYR A 76 -11.15 22.17 3.59
C TYR A 76 -12.52 22.72 4.03
N GLN A 77 -12.53 23.80 4.82
CA GLN A 77 -13.76 24.43 5.29
C GLN A 77 -14.20 25.52 4.31
N VAL A 78 -15.42 25.38 3.79
CA VAL A 78 -16.04 26.35 2.89
C VAL A 78 -16.84 27.35 3.72
N GLN A 79 -16.48 28.63 3.60
CA GLN A 79 -17.12 29.75 4.29
C GLN A 79 -17.84 30.71 3.31
N ASN A 80 -17.49 30.68 2.02
CA ASN A 80 -18.12 31.52 1.01
C ASN A 80 -18.30 30.77 -0.32
N ASP A 81 -19.11 31.34 -1.22
CA ASP A 81 -19.42 30.73 -2.52
C ASP A 81 -18.20 30.64 -3.44
N GLY A 82 -17.26 31.59 -3.34
CA GLY A 82 -16.00 31.55 -4.08
C GLY A 82 -15.13 30.33 -3.71
N GLN A 83 -15.04 30.01 -2.43
CA GLN A 83 -14.35 28.84 -1.90
C GLN A 83 -15.07 27.54 -2.31
N LYS A 84 -16.40 27.56 -2.35
CA LYS A 84 -17.19 26.44 -2.86
C LYS A 84 -16.89 26.17 -4.34
N TYR A 85 -16.85 27.22 -5.14
CA TYR A 85 -16.50 27.14 -6.57
C TYR A 85 -15.07 26.63 -6.77
N ALA A 86 -14.09 27.21 -6.05
CA ALA A 86 -12.70 26.80 -6.12
C ALA A 86 -12.51 25.31 -5.71
N LEU A 87 -13.18 24.85 -4.65
CA LEU A 87 -13.15 23.45 -4.24
C LEU A 87 -13.74 22.53 -5.33
N SER A 88 -14.84 22.94 -5.97
CA SER A 88 -15.45 22.18 -7.06
C SER A 88 -14.53 22.05 -8.27
N GLN A 89 -13.91 23.16 -8.68
CA GLN A 89 -12.96 23.18 -9.81
C GLN A 89 -11.72 22.34 -9.51
N ALA A 90 -11.14 22.48 -8.31
CA ALA A 90 -9.99 21.68 -7.89
C ALA A 90 -10.27 20.17 -7.89
N LYS A 91 -11.50 19.75 -7.53
CA LYS A 91 -11.91 18.34 -7.63
C LYS A 91 -12.03 17.87 -9.08
N SER A 92 -12.67 18.66 -9.96
CA SER A 92 -12.76 18.33 -11.40
C SER A 92 -11.38 18.15 -12.01
N ILE A 93 -10.46 19.09 -11.75
CA ILE A 93 -9.08 19.03 -12.24
C ILE A 93 -8.36 17.79 -11.71
N ALA A 94 -8.53 17.45 -10.42
CA ALA A 94 -7.91 16.26 -9.84
C ALA A 94 -8.44 14.97 -10.49
N ASP A 95 -9.74 14.88 -10.78
CA ASP A 95 -10.33 13.73 -11.44
C ASP A 95 -9.86 13.62 -12.91
N GLU A 96 -9.81 14.73 -13.64
CA GLU A 96 -9.28 14.78 -15.01
C GLU A 96 -7.81 14.36 -15.08
N LEU A 97 -6.99 14.77 -14.10
CA LEU A 97 -5.58 14.39 -14.00
C LEU A 97 -5.38 12.89 -13.81
N MET A 98 -6.27 12.23 -13.07
CA MET A 98 -6.23 10.77 -12.91
C MET A 98 -6.48 10.03 -14.23
N THR A 99 -7.12 10.68 -15.20
CA THR A 99 -7.37 10.11 -16.55
C THR A 99 -6.24 10.40 -17.56
N GLY A 100 -5.22 11.18 -17.17
CA GLY A 100 -3.97 11.32 -17.94
C GLY A 100 -3.76 12.64 -18.69
N CYS A 101 -4.54 13.68 -18.44
CA CYS A 101 -4.30 15.00 -19.03
C CYS A 101 -3.11 15.72 -18.35
N THR A 102 -2.11 16.15 -19.13
CA THR A 102 -0.89 16.84 -18.63
C THR A 102 -0.86 18.35 -18.87
N ASN A 103 -1.93 18.93 -19.41
CA ASN A 103 -1.94 20.32 -19.86
C ASN A 103 -2.62 21.21 -18.82
N PHE A 104 -1.83 22.10 -18.20
CA PHE A 104 -2.33 23.15 -17.33
C PHE A 104 -2.04 24.50 -17.96
N VAL A 105 -3.06 25.37 -18.03
CA VAL A 105 -2.88 26.79 -18.38
C VAL A 105 -3.18 27.60 -17.14
N PHE A 106 -2.19 28.33 -16.63
CA PHE A 106 -2.40 29.35 -15.62
C PHE A 106 -2.78 30.65 -16.34
N SER A 107 -4.04 31.08 -16.21
CA SER A 107 -4.52 32.40 -16.65
C SER A 107 -4.43 33.42 -15.53
#